data_AF-A0A543ASL1-F1
#
_entry.id   AF-A0A543ASL1-F1
#
_cell.length_a   1.000
_cell.length_b   1.000
_cell.length_c   1.000
_cell.angle_alpha   90.00
_cell.angle_beta   90.00
_cell.angle_gamma   90.00
#
_symmetry.space_group_name_H-M   'P 1'
#
loop_
_entity.id
_entity.type
_entity.pdbx_description
1 polymer ?
#
loop_
_entity_poly.entity_id
_entity_poly.type
_entity_poly.pdbx_seq_one_letter_code
_entity_poly.pdbx_strand_id
1 'polypeptide(L)'
;MRRPALAVVIALFGITLTACGTGPDPAAESSSPAVTGQAATGDAEAGTTEAAPREKVALAFENDYKSVFTVDRAGIDALTGLTLDDDNLAEVAQALRDEAVWADDDLTADYAGLIADAAGRESGSVTDALLAVLRDPSARMRVYIAHTPNVTIAHIGIDHGD
;
A
#
# COMPACT_ATOMS: atom_id res chain seq x y z
N MET A 1 -39.54 8.98 -3.36
CA MET A 1 -39.43 7.50 -3.30
C MET A 1 -38.68 7.14 -2.03
N ARG A 2 -39.26 6.26 -1.21
CA ARG A 2 -38.82 5.96 0.17
C ARG A 2 -37.70 4.91 0.12
N ARG A 3 -36.57 5.18 0.78
CA ARG A 3 -35.50 4.21 1.05
C ARG A 3 -35.76 3.50 2.39
N PRO A 4 -35.65 2.17 2.46
CA PRO A 4 -35.27 1.48 3.69
C PRO A 4 -33.96 0.69 3.45
N ALA A 5 -32.85 1.05 4.10
CA ALA A 5 -32.46 0.80 5.49
C ALA A 5 -31.75 -0.56 5.67
N LEU A 6 -30.48 -0.41 6.04
CA LEU A 6 -29.43 -1.36 6.39
C LEU A 6 -29.82 -2.27 7.58
N ALA A 7 -29.31 -3.50 7.61
CA ALA A 7 -29.10 -4.23 8.86
C ALA A 7 -27.81 -5.06 8.76
N VAL A 8 -26.79 -4.59 9.47
CA VAL A 8 -25.49 -5.26 9.70
C VAL A 8 -25.61 -6.10 10.97
N VAL A 9 -25.20 -7.37 10.90
CA VAL A 9 -25.06 -8.25 12.06
C VAL A 9 -23.56 -8.43 12.32
N ILE A 10 -23.06 -7.85 13.41
CA ILE A 10 -21.71 -8.06 13.93
C ILE A 10 -21.77 -9.22 14.91
N ALA A 11 -21.06 -10.31 14.62
CA ALA A 11 -20.82 -11.39 15.56
C ALA A 11 -19.43 -11.22 16.19
N LEU A 12 -19.41 -10.87 17.47
CA LEU A 12 -18.24 -10.96 18.33
C LEU A 12 -17.87 -12.43 18.56
N PHE A 13 -16.63 -12.82 18.29
CA PHE A 13 -16.03 -14.02 18.85
C PHE A 13 -14.76 -13.66 19.62
N GLY A 14 -14.74 -14.09 20.87
CA GLY A 14 -13.66 -13.84 21.81
C GLY A 14 -12.79 -15.08 22.06
N ILE A 15 -11.56 -14.76 22.52
CA ILE A 15 -10.75 -15.42 23.54
C ILE A 15 -10.15 -16.81 23.21
N THR A 16 -8.81 -16.89 23.22
CA THR A 16 -8.04 -17.58 24.29
C THR A 16 -6.53 -17.37 24.10
N LEU A 17 -5.88 -16.78 25.11
CA LEU A 17 -4.42 -16.83 25.29
C LEU A 17 -4.07 -18.09 26.10
N THR A 18 -3.16 -18.91 25.59
CA THR A 18 -2.51 -20.00 26.32
C THR A 18 -1.09 -19.58 26.68
N ALA A 19 -0.73 -19.80 27.95
CA ALA A 19 0.52 -19.42 28.57
C ALA A 19 1.52 -20.59 28.69
N CYS A 20 2.78 -20.21 28.90
CA CYS A 20 3.89 -20.92 29.56
C CYS A 20 4.65 -22.03 28.82
N GLY A 21 5.96 -21.78 28.67
CA GLY A 21 6.99 -22.80 28.52
C GLY A 21 8.37 -22.20 28.87
N THR A 22 8.90 -22.53 30.04
CA THR A 22 10.22 -22.11 30.55
C THR A 22 11.27 -23.20 30.31
N GLY A 23 12.46 -22.78 29.87
CA GLY A 23 13.76 -23.42 30.15
C GLY A 23 14.52 -23.96 28.93
N PRO A 24 15.82 -24.32 29.05
CA PRO A 24 16.89 -23.77 29.89
C PRO A 24 18.13 -23.30 29.07
N ASP A 25 18.96 -22.46 29.68
CA ASP A 25 20.33 -22.12 29.24
C ASP A 25 21.27 -23.33 29.46
N PRO A 26 22.23 -23.59 28.56
CA PRO A 26 23.62 -23.45 29.01
C PRO A 26 24.62 -22.94 27.95
N ALA A 27 25.38 -21.93 28.38
CA ALA A 27 26.84 -21.84 28.41
C ALA A 27 27.69 -21.66 27.12
N ALA A 28 28.48 -20.56 27.18
CA ALA A 28 29.85 -20.35 26.66
C ALA A 28 30.01 -20.34 25.11
N GLU A 29 30.80 -19.45 24.49
CA GLU A 29 32.19 -19.11 24.76
C GLU A 29 32.56 -17.72 24.21
N SER A 30 33.68 -17.20 24.72
CA SER A 30 34.40 -16.00 24.32
C SER A 30 34.69 -15.90 22.82
N SER A 31 34.66 -14.67 22.28
CA SER A 31 35.87 -13.99 21.77
C SER A 31 35.52 -12.65 21.12
N SER A 32 36.04 -11.57 21.71
CA SER A 32 36.28 -10.33 20.97
C SER A 32 37.43 -10.54 19.98
N PRO A 33 37.44 -9.77 18.89
CA PRO A 33 38.55 -8.85 18.73
C PRO A 33 38.09 -7.43 18.44
N ALA A 34 38.84 -6.49 19.00
CA ALA A 34 38.84 -5.09 18.63
C ALA A 34 39.25 -4.95 17.15
N VAL A 35 38.55 -4.08 16.43
CA VAL A 35 39.14 -3.42 15.27
C VAL A 35 39.01 -1.91 15.40
N THR A 36 40.18 -1.32 15.25
CA THR A 36 40.56 0.08 15.30
C THR A 36 39.79 0.93 14.30
N GLY A 37 39.55 2.18 14.68
CA GLY A 37 38.80 3.12 13.90
C GLY A 37 39.45 3.50 12.57
N GLN A 38 38.60 3.98 11.68
CA GLN A 38 39.02 4.84 10.58
C GLN A 38 37.94 5.89 10.38
N ALA A 39 38.20 7.08 10.94
CA ALA A 39 37.51 8.30 10.58
C ALA A 39 37.93 8.64 9.14
N ALA A 40 37.03 8.40 8.18
CA ALA A 40 37.11 9.02 6.88
C ALA A 40 36.30 10.32 6.95
N THR A 41 37.02 11.42 7.15
CA THR A 41 36.58 12.75 6.78
C THR A 41 36.37 12.74 5.26
N GLY A 42 35.12 12.60 4.85
CA GLY A 42 34.70 12.85 3.48
C GLY A 42 33.70 13.99 3.51
N ASP A 43 34.17 15.17 3.12
CA ASP A 43 33.34 16.23 2.56
C ASP A 43 32.55 15.61 1.41
N ALA A 44 31.33 15.16 1.70
CA ALA A 44 30.34 14.85 0.69
C ALA A 44 29.60 16.16 0.46
N GLU A 45 30.02 16.86 -0.60
CA GLU A 45 29.26 17.92 -1.24
C GLU A 45 27.77 17.56 -1.19
N ALA A 46 26.96 18.48 -0.68
CA ALA A 46 25.52 18.45 -0.81
C ALA A 46 25.18 18.60 -2.29
N GLY A 47 25.39 17.52 -3.05
CA GLY A 47 24.79 17.32 -4.33
C GLY A 47 23.30 17.26 -4.06
N THR A 48 22.60 18.32 -4.43
CA THR A 48 21.17 18.27 -4.70
C THR A 48 20.99 17.23 -5.80
N THR A 49 20.88 15.96 -5.42
CA THR A 49 20.32 14.92 -6.27
C THR A 49 18.88 15.36 -6.47
N GLU A 50 18.64 16.04 -7.60
CA GLU A 50 17.31 16.25 -8.13
C GLU A 50 16.67 14.87 -8.17
N ALA A 51 15.74 14.64 -7.24
CA ALA A 51 15.06 13.37 -7.11
C ALA A 51 14.38 13.12 -8.46
N ALA A 52 14.76 12.03 -9.13
CA ALA A 52 14.11 11.60 -10.35
C ALA A 52 12.58 11.63 -10.12
N PRO A 53 11.79 12.02 -11.14
CA PRO A 53 10.34 12.05 -11.01
C PRO A 53 9.89 10.67 -10.50
N ARG A 54 9.29 10.65 -9.32
CA ARG A 54 8.78 9.41 -8.73
C ARG A 54 7.58 8.98 -9.58
N GLU A 55 7.65 7.77 -10.08
CA GLU A 55 6.54 7.14 -10.79
C GLU A 55 5.32 7.10 -9.87
N LYS A 56 4.15 7.47 -10.38
CA LYS A 56 2.92 7.53 -9.57
C LYS A 56 2.46 6.14 -9.15
N VAL A 57 2.60 5.20 -10.07
CA VAL A 57 2.23 3.79 -9.92
C VAL A 57 3.43 2.93 -10.24
N ALA A 58 3.66 1.85 -9.50
CA ALA A 58 4.72 0.90 -9.80
C ALA A 58 4.12 -0.47 -10.15
N LEU A 59 4.56 -1.06 -11.26
CA LEU A 59 4.23 -2.45 -11.61
C LEU A 59 5.01 -3.42 -10.71
N ALA A 60 4.31 -4.12 -9.82
CA ALA A 60 4.90 -5.11 -8.92
C ALA A 60 4.95 -6.51 -9.54
N PHE A 61 4.00 -6.85 -10.41
CA PHE A 61 3.95 -8.16 -11.07
C PHE A 61 3.07 -8.12 -12.32
N GLU A 62 3.45 -8.82 -13.39
CA GLU A 62 2.59 -9.06 -14.54
C GLU A 62 2.80 -10.45 -15.15
N ASN A 63 1.71 -11.09 -15.55
CA ASN A 63 1.68 -12.21 -16.48
C ASN A 63 0.32 -12.26 -17.21
N ASP A 64 0.13 -13.26 -18.07
CA ASP A 64 -1.11 -13.45 -18.87
C ASP A 64 -2.40 -13.58 -18.03
N TYR A 65 -2.29 -13.78 -16.72
CA TYR A 65 -3.42 -14.02 -15.82
C TYR A 65 -3.65 -12.90 -14.82
N LYS A 66 -2.66 -12.06 -14.55
CA LYS A 66 -2.80 -10.94 -13.62
C LYS A 66 -1.76 -9.85 -13.82
N SER A 67 -2.17 -8.62 -13.53
CA SER A 67 -1.29 -7.47 -13.33
C SER A 67 -1.47 -6.97 -11.90
N VAL A 68 -0.38 -6.57 -11.24
CA VAL A 68 -0.37 -6.05 -9.88
C VAL A 68 0.38 -4.74 -9.87
N PHE A 69 -0.30 -3.68 -9.48
CA PHE A 69 0.27 -2.37 -9.29
C PHE A 69 0.33 -2.04 -7.81
N THR A 70 1.31 -1.24 -7.43
CA THR A 70 1.43 -0.67 -6.09
C THR A 70 1.51 0.83 -6.18
N VAL A 71 0.87 1.52 -5.25
CA VAL A 71 0.86 2.96 -5.13
C VAL A 71 1.28 3.30 -3.71
N ASP A 72 2.43 3.95 -3.57
CA ASP A 72 2.89 4.46 -2.28
C ASP A 72 2.23 5.81 -1.97
N ARG A 73 2.58 6.41 -0.83
CA ARG A 73 2.01 7.70 -0.43
C ARG A 73 2.25 8.81 -1.46
N ALA A 74 3.49 8.92 -1.97
CA ALA A 74 3.82 9.96 -2.94
C ALA A 74 3.07 9.74 -4.26
N GLY A 75 2.87 8.48 -4.64
CA GLY A 75 2.04 8.09 -5.78
C GLY A 75 0.58 8.48 -5.61
N ILE A 76 -0.01 8.25 -4.44
CA ILE A 76 -1.39 8.67 -4.12
C ILE A 76 -1.53 10.19 -4.24
N ASP A 77 -0.57 10.93 -3.68
CA ASP A 77 -0.58 12.40 -3.75
C ASP A 77 -0.47 12.89 -5.20
N ALA A 78 0.37 12.24 -6.02
CA ALA A 78 0.59 12.60 -7.42
C ALA A 78 -0.56 12.20 -8.34
N LEU A 79 -1.27 11.10 -8.04
CA LEU A 79 -2.47 10.66 -8.78
C LEU A 79 -3.65 11.59 -8.51
N THR A 80 -3.90 11.90 -7.22
CA THR A 80 -5.11 12.62 -6.82
C THR A 80 -4.93 14.14 -6.82
N GLY A 81 -3.69 14.63 -6.75
CA GLY A 81 -3.40 16.04 -6.51
C GLY A 81 -3.69 16.49 -5.07
N LEU A 82 -3.97 15.55 -4.16
CA LEU A 82 -4.32 15.79 -2.77
C LEU A 82 -3.26 15.19 -1.85
N THR A 83 -2.90 15.88 -0.77
CA THR A 83 -2.03 15.28 0.23
C THR A 83 -2.83 14.27 1.06
N LEU A 84 -2.36 13.03 1.12
CA LEU A 84 -2.93 12.03 2.01
C LEU A 84 -2.57 12.35 3.46
N ASP A 85 -3.56 12.73 4.26
CA ASP A 85 -3.47 12.96 5.70
C ASP A 85 -4.80 12.58 6.39
N ASP A 86 -4.88 12.72 7.71
CA ASP A 86 -6.09 12.38 8.49
C ASP A 86 -7.31 13.25 8.12
N ASP A 87 -7.10 14.49 7.67
CA ASP A 87 -8.17 15.44 7.36
C ASP A 87 -8.72 15.21 5.95
N ASN A 88 -7.88 14.79 5.01
CA ASN A 88 -8.21 14.63 3.59
C ASN A 88 -8.47 13.19 3.16
N LEU A 89 -8.37 12.20 4.07
CA LEU A 89 -8.51 10.78 3.76
C LEU A 89 -9.77 10.43 2.95
N ALA A 90 -10.92 11.01 3.33
CA ALA A 90 -12.19 10.77 2.64
C ALA A 90 -12.22 11.38 1.23
N GLU A 91 -11.57 12.52 1.03
CA GLU A 91 -11.48 13.18 -0.27
C GLU A 91 -10.56 12.42 -1.21
N VAL A 92 -9.40 11.96 -0.73
CA VAL A 92 -8.50 11.06 -1.45
C VAL A 92 -9.22 9.76 -1.85
N ALA A 93 -9.94 9.13 -0.91
CA ALA A 93 -10.72 7.93 -1.19
C ALA A 93 -11.80 8.16 -2.26
N GLN A 94 -12.37 9.36 -2.32
CA GLN A 94 -13.36 9.73 -3.32
C GLN A 94 -12.71 10.03 -4.68
N ALA A 95 -11.54 10.68 -4.70
CA ALA A 95 -10.78 10.95 -5.92
C ALA A 95 -10.34 9.66 -6.62
N LEU A 96 -9.90 8.64 -5.87
CA LEU A 96 -9.52 7.33 -6.43
C LEU A 96 -10.67 6.56 -7.10
N ARG A 97 -11.92 7.03 -7.00
CA ARG A 97 -13.07 6.48 -7.74
C ARG A 97 -13.30 7.15 -9.09
N ASP A 98 -12.55 8.21 -9.39
CA ASP A 98 -12.59 8.85 -10.69
C ASP A 98 -11.69 8.09 -11.65
N GLU A 99 -12.25 7.68 -12.80
CA GLU A 99 -11.49 7.03 -13.87
C GLU A 99 -10.35 7.92 -14.38
N ALA A 100 -10.55 9.25 -14.41
CA ALA A 100 -9.55 10.18 -14.90
C ALA A 100 -8.25 10.15 -14.07
N VAL A 101 -8.34 9.83 -12.77
CA VAL A 101 -7.17 9.71 -11.88
C VAL A 101 -6.25 8.56 -12.32
N TRP A 102 -6.83 7.46 -12.82
CA TRP A 102 -6.08 6.28 -13.25
C TRP A 102 -5.71 6.33 -14.74
N ALA A 103 -6.50 7.05 -15.54
CA ALA A 103 -6.26 7.21 -16.98
C ALA A 103 -5.07 8.11 -17.32
N ASP A 104 -4.63 8.95 -16.37
CA ASP A 104 -3.47 9.83 -16.53
C ASP A 104 -2.12 9.10 -16.34
N ASP A 105 -2.13 7.87 -15.83
CA ASP A 105 -0.93 7.05 -15.63
C ASP A 105 -0.82 5.96 -16.71
N ASP A 106 0.34 5.89 -17.37
CA ASP A 106 0.59 5.00 -18.50
C ASP A 106 0.41 3.50 -18.14
N LEU A 107 0.66 3.10 -16.89
CA LEU A 107 0.54 1.69 -16.48
C LEU A 107 -0.91 1.29 -16.20
N THR A 108 -1.73 2.23 -15.72
CA THR A 108 -3.12 1.96 -15.32
C THR A 108 -4.14 2.42 -16.35
N ALA A 109 -3.76 3.15 -17.39
CA ALA A 109 -4.67 3.72 -18.38
C ALA A 109 -5.63 2.70 -19.00
N ASP A 110 -5.12 1.54 -19.41
CA ASP A 110 -5.92 0.46 -20.01
C ASP A 110 -6.92 -0.18 -19.02
N TYR A 111 -6.69 0.01 -17.71
CA TYR A 111 -7.50 -0.56 -16.64
C TYR A 111 -8.29 0.50 -15.85
N ALA A 112 -8.20 1.78 -16.23
CA ALA A 112 -8.66 2.91 -15.42
C ALA A 112 -10.12 2.77 -14.97
N GLY A 113 -11.03 2.46 -15.89
CA GLY A 113 -12.44 2.25 -15.57
C GLY A 113 -12.67 1.06 -14.62
N LEU A 114 -11.91 -0.04 -14.78
CA LEU A 114 -12.01 -1.19 -13.88
C LEU A 114 -11.53 -0.86 -12.47
N ILE A 115 -10.43 -0.11 -12.36
CA ILE A 115 -9.84 0.29 -11.07
C ILE A 115 -10.76 1.27 -10.35
N ALA A 116 -11.26 2.29 -11.05
CA ALA A 116 -12.22 3.26 -10.51
C ALA A 116 -13.50 2.58 -10.01
N ASP A 117 -14.05 1.66 -10.80
CA ASP A 117 -15.19 0.84 -10.42
C ASP A 117 -14.90 -0.02 -9.17
N ALA A 118 -13.72 -0.65 -9.11
CA ALA A 118 -13.29 -1.42 -7.95
C ALA A 118 -13.17 -0.53 -6.71
N ALA A 119 -12.57 0.66 -6.82
CA ALA A 119 -12.47 1.63 -5.73
C ALA A 119 -13.85 2.09 -5.22
N GLY A 120 -14.85 2.15 -6.11
CA GLY A 120 -16.25 2.39 -5.75
C GLY A 120 -16.88 1.22 -4.99
N ARG A 121 -16.79 0.01 -5.55
CA ARG A 121 -17.37 -1.23 -4.98
C ARG A 121 -16.70 -1.63 -3.66
N GLU A 122 -15.40 -1.45 -3.56
CA GLU A 122 -14.53 -1.88 -2.47
C GLU A 122 -14.07 -0.70 -1.61
N SER A 123 -14.96 0.28 -1.42
CA SER A 123 -14.68 1.52 -0.67
C SER A 123 -14.08 1.30 0.73
N GLY A 124 -14.44 0.20 1.41
CA GLY A 124 -13.83 -0.20 2.67
C GLY A 124 -12.35 -0.53 2.51
N SER A 125 -12.00 -1.38 1.53
CA SER A 125 -10.61 -1.74 1.22
C SER A 125 -9.77 -0.53 0.82
N VAL A 126 -10.34 0.42 0.06
CA VAL A 126 -9.65 1.68 -0.27
C VAL A 126 -9.32 2.46 1.01
N THR A 127 -10.29 2.61 1.91
CA THR A 127 -10.11 3.32 3.18
C THR A 127 -9.05 2.65 4.04
N ASP A 128 -9.09 1.31 4.15
CA ASP A 128 -8.13 0.53 4.92
C ASP A 128 -6.71 0.65 4.32
N ALA A 129 -6.58 0.62 3.00
CA ALA A 129 -5.30 0.80 2.31
C ALA A 129 -4.72 2.20 2.54
N LEU A 130 -5.54 3.25 2.41
CA LEU A 130 -5.11 4.63 2.68
C LEU A 130 -4.67 4.80 4.13
N LEU A 131 -5.40 4.22 5.09
CA LEU A 131 -5.00 4.23 6.50
C LEU A 131 -3.69 3.49 6.75
N ALA A 132 -3.46 2.36 6.09
CA ALA A 132 -2.19 1.63 6.18
C ALA A 132 -1.03 2.47 5.66
N VAL A 133 -1.16 3.04 4.46
CA VAL A 133 -0.14 3.91 3.84
C VAL A 133 0.11 5.18 4.68
N LEU A 134 -0.93 5.73 5.32
CA LEU A 134 -0.81 6.90 6.18
C LEU A 134 0.01 6.59 7.45
N ARG A 135 -0.17 5.39 8.03
CA ARG A 135 0.42 4.99 9.32
C ARG A 135 1.78 4.31 9.19
N ASP A 136 2.03 3.65 8.07
CA ASP A 136 3.22 2.88 7.82
C ASP A 136 3.88 3.31 6.49
N PRO A 137 5.07 3.91 6.52
CA PRO A 137 5.75 4.38 5.32
C PRO A 137 6.20 3.26 4.38
N SER A 138 6.25 1.99 4.82
CA SER A 138 6.50 0.86 3.91
C SER A 138 5.24 0.28 3.28
N ALA A 139 4.06 0.60 3.82
CA ALA A 139 2.81 0.13 3.27
C ALA A 139 2.49 0.82 1.94
N ARG A 140 1.86 0.06 1.04
CA ARG A 140 1.41 0.52 -0.28
C ARG A 140 -0.02 0.08 -0.51
N MET A 141 -0.78 0.90 -1.22
CA MET A 141 -2.03 0.45 -1.80
C MET A 141 -1.71 -0.49 -2.95
N ARG A 142 -2.39 -1.64 -3.00
CA ARG A 142 -2.23 -2.64 -4.04
C ARG A 142 -3.46 -2.66 -4.93
N VAL A 143 -3.25 -2.59 -6.24
CA VAL A 143 -4.28 -2.78 -7.25
C VAL A 143 -4.00 -4.08 -7.97
N TYR A 144 -4.94 -5.02 -7.89
CA TYR A 144 -4.84 -6.34 -8.50
C TYR A 144 -5.82 -6.45 -9.66
N ILE A 145 -5.31 -6.72 -10.86
CA ILE A 145 -6.11 -6.98 -12.05
C ILE A 145 -6.00 -8.47 -12.37
N ALA A 146 -7.12 -9.19 -12.38
CA ALA A 146 -7.20 -10.58 -12.81
C ALA A 146 -7.66 -10.64 -14.27
N HIS A 147 -6.91 -11.36 -15.11
CA HIS A 147 -7.23 -11.62 -16.51
C HIS A 147 -7.73 -13.05 -16.66
N THR A 148 -8.97 -13.22 -17.12
CA THR A 148 -9.48 -14.52 -17.56
C THR A 148 -9.97 -14.41 -18.99
N PRO A 149 -10.10 -15.52 -19.74
CA PRO A 149 -10.55 -15.48 -21.14
C PRO A 149 -11.91 -14.79 -21.36
N ASN A 150 -12.72 -14.63 -20.30
CA ASN A 150 -14.09 -14.10 -20.38
C ASN A 150 -14.29 -12.79 -19.64
N VAL A 151 -13.40 -12.45 -18.70
CA VAL A 151 -13.57 -11.28 -17.83
C VAL A 151 -12.22 -10.79 -17.28
N THR A 152 -12.09 -9.47 -17.19
CA THR A 152 -11.02 -8.78 -16.45
C THR A 152 -11.63 -8.07 -15.25
N ILE A 153 -11.07 -8.29 -14.06
CA ILE A 153 -11.61 -7.76 -12.79
C ILE A 153 -10.50 -7.08 -12.01
N ALA A 154 -10.76 -5.90 -11.47
CA ALA A 154 -9.87 -5.20 -10.55
C ALA A 154 -10.32 -5.37 -9.09
N HIS A 155 -9.34 -5.43 -8.18
CA HIS A 155 -9.49 -5.46 -6.73
C HIS A 155 -8.48 -4.53 -6.06
N ILE A 156 -8.86 -3.95 -4.91
CA ILE A 156 -8.02 -3.06 -4.10
C ILE A 156 -7.63 -3.76 -2.79
N GLY A 157 -6.35 -3.65 -2.42
CA GLY A 157 -5.82 -4.22 -1.19
C GLY A 157 -4.62 -3.45 -0.65
N ILE A 158 -3.89 -4.10 0.27
CA ILE A 158 -2.75 -3.54 0.98
C ILE A 158 -1.55 -4.44 0.75
N ASP A 159 -0.39 -3.84 0.56
CA ASP A 159 0.91 -4.49 0.58
C ASP A 159 1.76 -3.86 1.68
N HIS A 160 2.38 -4.67 2.55
CA HIS A 160 3.12 -4.16 3.70
C HIS A 160 4.64 -4.03 3.47
N GLY A 161 5.14 -4.42 2.28
CA GLY A 161 6.57 -4.55 2.03
C GLY A 161 7.19 -5.67 2.86
N ASP A 162 7.69 -6.73 2.20
CA ASP A 162 8.48 -7.78 2.84
C ASP A 162 9.98 -7.40 2.95
#